data_AF-A0A1Y2CTJ5-F1
#
_entry.id   AF-A0A1Y2CTJ5-F1
#
_cell.length_a   1.000
_cell.length_b   1.000
_cell.length_c   1.000
_cell.angle_alpha   90.00
_cell.angle_beta   90.00
_cell.angle_gamma   90.00
#
_symmetry.space_group_name_H-M   'P 1'
#
loop_
_entity.id
_entity.type
_entity.pdbx_description
1 polymer ?
#
loop_
_entity_poly.entity_id
_entity_poly.type
_entity_poly.pdbx_seq_one_letter_code
_entity_poly.pdbx_strand_id
1 'polypeptide(L)'
;MSSKSAIRGRKVETRENRLRGAHPIDRVVVYQTALSPLIITKNEATNTIQLSACAMPFLFPHTIAVSVNAILSCFSSTRSHPHRLTYCTAGLMFRATSPLPYGGSKQSPGYSEFLESDNSNNQLLEFLVHALNFLVESVNKVLALQVSGEKDVLDELLMKGMKKSGQIPWFGPAQIPAHLTHQFEEQEEGCVYFTPARLSIKRLKSGTVEDVIQSRGSN
;
A
#
# COMPACT_ATOMS: atom_id res chain seq x y z
N MET A 1 42.70 49.48 -6.76
CA MET A 1 42.61 49.17 -8.21
C MET A 1 41.14 49.10 -8.57
N SER A 2 40.69 50.08 -9.34
CA SER A 2 39.29 50.42 -9.59
C SER A 2 39.04 50.24 -11.08
N SER A 3 38.11 49.37 -11.46
CA SER A 3 37.71 49.16 -12.86
C SER A 3 36.26 49.56 -13.03
N LYS A 4 36.06 50.80 -13.51
CA LYS A 4 34.81 51.32 -14.02
C LYS A 4 34.66 50.89 -15.48
N SER A 5 33.64 50.09 -15.79
CA SER A 5 33.25 49.83 -17.19
C SER A 5 32.02 50.66 -17.53
N ALA A 6 32.23 51.60 -18.46
CA ALA A 6 31.22 52.41 -19.09
C ALA A 6 30.50 51.60 -20.17
N ILE A 7 29.15 51.60 -20.14
CA ILE A 7 28.34 51.04 -21.23
C ILE A 7 27.64 52.18 -21.97
N ARG A 8 27.95 52.20 -23.26
CA ARG A 8 27.68 53.19 -24.29
C ARG A 8 26.20 53.15 -24.69
N GLY A 9 25.52 54.30 -24.61
CA GLY A 9 24.14 54.46 -25.06
C GLY A 9 24.00 54.20 -26.56
N ARG A 10 23.05 53.32 -26.92
CA ARG A 10 22.62 53.09 -28.29
C ARG A 10 21.22 53.69 -28.46
N LYS A 11 21.16 54.74 -29.26
CA LYS A 11 19.93 55.43 -29.70
C LYS A 11 19.19 54.48 -30.65
N VAL A 12 17.99 54.03 -30.26
CA VAL A 12 17.14 53.19 -31.11
C VAL A 12 15.98 54.05 -31.62
N GLU A 13 15.91 54.13 -32.94
CA GLU A 13 14.90 54.82 -33.74
C GLU A 13 13.47 54.44 -33.38
N THR A 14 12.65 55.47 -33.23
CA THR A 14 11.20 55.40 -33.11
C THR A 14 10.62 55.05 -34.48
N ARG A 15 10.35 53.76 -34.71
CA ARG A 15 9.52 53.32 -35.84
C ARG A 15 8.04 53.42 -35.45
N GLU A 16 7.33 54.31 -36.15
CA GLU A 16 5.87 54.38 -36.16
C GLU A 16 5.28 53.00 -36.44
N ASN A 17 4.67 52.41 -35.42
CA ASN A 17 4.01 51.13 -35.51
C ASN A 17 2.55 51.36 -35.84
N ARG A 18 2.18 50.92 -37.04
CA ARG A 18 0.83 50.93 -37.61
C ARG A 18 -0.20 50.43 -36.59
N LEU A 19 -1.27 51.20 -36.46
CA LEU A 19 -2.51 50.87 -35.74
C LEU A 19 -3.04 49.50 -36.20
N ARG A 20 -2.67 48.43 -35.50
CA ARG A 20 -3.41 47.17 -35.53
C ARG A 20 -4.56 47.33 -34.55
N GLY A 21 -5.80 47.23 -35.06
CA GLY A 21 -6.98 47.15 -34.23
C GLY A 21 -6.79 46.07 -33.17
N ALA A 22 -6.78 46.49 -31.91
CA ALA A 22 -6.75 45.58 -30.79
C ALA A 22 -8.10 44.84 -30.77
N HIS A 23 -8.11 43.59 -31.20
CA HIS A 23 -9.23 42.71 -30.92
C HIS A 23 -9.39 42.65 -29.39
N PRO A 24 -10.61 42.85 -28.86
CA PRO A 24 -10.86 42.73 -27.44
C PRO A 24 -10.41 41.34 -27.01
N ILE A 25 -9.45 41.29 -26.09
CA ILE A 25 -8.99 40.04 -25.50
C ILE A 25 -10.17 39.49 -24.73
N ASP A 26 -10.81 38.47 -25.28
CA ASP A 26 -11.83 37.67 -24.60
C ASP A 26 -11.22 37.20 -23.27
N ARG A 27 -11.67 37.82 -22.18
CA ARG A 27 -11.26 37.40 -20.84
C ARG A 27 -11.92 36.06 -20.60
N VAL A 28 -11.14 34.99 -20.68
CA VAL A 28 -11.55 33.66 -20.25
C VAL A 28 -11.86 33.75 -18.76
N VAL A 29 -13.15 33.86 -18.42
CA VAL A 29 -13.64 33.72 -17.06
C VAL A 29 -13.59 32.24 -16.73
N VAL A 30 -12.53 31.83 -16.03
CA VAL A 30 -12.44 30.47 -15.49
C VAL A 30 -13.40 30.39 -14.31
N TYR A 31 -14.58 29.83 -14.53
CA TYR A 31 -15.50 29.51 -13.46
C TYR A 31 -14.89 28.37 -12.63
N GLN A 32 -14.37 28.72 -11.46
CA GLN A 32 -13.87 27.74 -10.51
C GLN A 32 -15.08 27.07 -9.85
N THR A 33 -15.50 25.94 -10.40
CA THR A 33 -16.54 25.10 -9.78
C THR A 33 -16.02 24.59 -8.44
N ALA A 34 -16.82 24.78 -7.38
CA ALA A 34 -16.53 24.20 -6.08
C ALA A 34 -16.45 22.67 -6.25
N LEU A 35 -15.27 22.10 -6.00
CA LEU A 35 -15.07 20.66 -6.10
C LEU A 35 -15.79 19.98 -4.93
N SER A 36 -16.70 19.05 -5.23
CA SER A 36 -17.33 18.24 -4.19
C SER A 36 -16.30 17.29 -3.58
N PRO A 37 -16.21 17.20 -2.23
CA PRO A 37 -15.29 16.28 -1.60
C PRO A 37 -15.67 14.83 -1.94
N LEU A 38 -14.67 14.01 -2.24
CA LEU A 38 -14.84 12.58 -2.49
C LEU A 38 -14.62 11.80 -1.20
N ILE A 39 -15.47 10.81 -0.95
CA ILE A 39 -15.35 9.87 0.18
C ILE A 39 -15.30 8.44 -0.34
N ILE A 40 -14.62 7.57 0.41
CA ILE A 40 -14.68 6.13 0.18
C ILE A 40 -15.85 5.56 0.98
N THR A 41 -16.72 4.82 0.30
CA THR A 41 -17.84 4.12 0.91
C THR A 41 -17.73 2.61 0.67
N LYS A 42 -18.22 1.83 1.63
CA LYS A 42 -18.33 0.38 1.50
C LYS A 42 -19.63 0.02 0.79
N ASN A 43 -19.55 -0.86 -0.20
CA ASN A 43 -20.69 -1.54 -0.77
C ASN A 43 -20.94 -2.83 0.02
N GLU A 44 -22.02 -2.87 0.79
CA GLU A 44 -22.35 -3.99 1.66
C GLU A 44 -22.70 -5.28 0.90
N ALA A 45 -23.21 -5.19 -0.33
CA ALA A 45 -23.62 -6.36 -1.11
C ALA A 45 -22.42 -7.12 -1.70
N THR A 46 -21.41 -6.39 -2.17
CA THR A 46 -20.22 -6.97 -2.81
C THR A 46 -19.02 -7.02 -1.89
N ASN A 47 -19.09 -6.37 -0.73
CA ASN A 47 -17.97 -6.14 0.18
C ASN A 47 -16.76 -5.52 -0.52
N THR A 48 -17.02 -4.55 -1.40
CA THR A 48 -16.01 -3.75 -2.10
C THR A 48 -16.12 -2.30 -1.67
N ILE A 49 -15.11 -1.49 -1.96
CA ILE A 49 -15.19 -0.04 -1.75
C ILE A 49 -15.41 0.71 -3.07
N GLN A 50 -16.02 1.88 -2.99
CA GLN A 50 -16.26 2.76 -4.13
C GLN A 50 -16.06 4.22 -3.72
N LEU A 51 -15.82 5.09 -4.71
CA LEU A 51 -15.81 6.52 -4.50
C LEU A 51 -17.20 7.09 -4.64
N SER A 52 -17.56 8.01 -3.75
CA SER A 52 -18.83 8.70 -3.78
C SER A 52 -18.60 10.19 -3.54
N ALA A 53 -19.33 11.03 -4.28
CA ALA A 53 -19.37 12.45 -4.01
C ALA A 53 -20.12 12.68 -2.70
N CYS A 54 -19.54 13.48 -1.81
CA CYS A 54 -20.18 13.83 -0.56
C CYS A 54 -21.02 15.09 -0.74
N ALA A 55 -22.32 14.99 -0.45
CA ALA A 55 -23.27 16.09 -0.55
C ALA A 55 -23.04 17.18 0.51
N MET A 56 -22.47 16.81 1.66
CA MET A 56 -22.19 17.72 2.76
C MET A 56 -20.71 18.09 2.79
N PRO A 57 -20.34 19.38 2.97
CA PRO A 57 -18.95 19.76 3.17
C PRO A 57 -18.50 19.27 4.55
N PHE A 58 -17.85 18.11 4.59
CA PHE A 58 -17.16 17.65 5.79
C PHE A 58 -15.82 18.38 5.95
N LEU A 59 -15.40 18.55 7.21
CA LEU A 59 -14.02 18.90 7.50
C LEU A 59 -13.11 17.77 7.02
N PHE A 60 -11.96 18.14 6.44
CA PHE A 60 -11.00 17.20 5.86
C PHE A 60 -10.63 16.00 6.78
N PRO A 61 -10.40 16.17 8.10
CA PRO A 61 -10.13 15.05 9.01
C PRO A 61 -11.29 14.05 9.09
N HIS A 62 -12.53 14.52 8.99
CA HIS A 62 -13.70 13.66 9.03
C HIS A 62 -13.85 12.83 7.75
N THR A 63 -13.58 13.42 6.59
CA THR A 63 -13.54 12.70 5.29
C THR A 63 -12.53 11.55 5.33
N ILE A 64 -11.35 11.79 5.91
CA ILE A 64 -10.33 10.75 6.09
C ILE A 64 -10.85 9.65 7.02
N ALA A 65 -11.33 10.00 8.21
CA ALA A 65 -11.81 9.03 9.19
C ALA A 65 -12.95 8.14 8.64
N VAL A 66 -13.91 8.72 7.93
CA VAL A 66 -15.00 7.96 7.27
C VAL A 66 -14.43 6.99 6.23
N SER A 67 -13.50 7.45 5.40
CA SER A 67 -12.88 6.62 4.36
C SER A 67 -12.05 5.48 4.95
N VAL A 68 -11.26 5.76 5.99
CA VAL A 68 -10.48 4.76 6.74
C VAL A 68 -11.40 3.71 7.34
N ASN A 69 -12.48 4.12 8.02
CA ASN A 69 -13.43 3.21 8.64
C ASN A 69 -14.16 2.32 7.61
N ALA A 70 -14.49 2.85 6.43
CA ALA A 70 -15.08 2.06 5.35
C ALA A 70 -14.13 0.95 4.88
N ILE A 71 -12.83 1.25 4.72
CA ILE A 71 -11.81 0.28 4.33
C ILE A 71 -11.60 -0.77 5.42
N LEU A 72 -11.44 -0.34 6.68
CA LEU A 72 -11.24 -1.24 7.81
C LEU A 72 -12.45 -2.17 8.01
N SER A 73 -13.68 -1.68 7.81
CA SER A 73 -14.89 -2.49 7.81
C SER A 73 -14.84 -3.59 6.73
N CYS A 74 -14.40 -3.26 5.51
CA CYS A 74 -14.20 -4.25 4.45
C CYS A 74 -13.14 -5.29 4.84
N PHE A 75 -11.98 -4.85 5.34
CA PHE A 75 -10.91 -5.77 5.75
C PHE A 75 -11.33 -6.69 6.89
N SER A 76 -12.08 -6.17 7.87
CA SER A 76 -12.53 -6.92 9.04
C SER A 76 -13.57 -7.99 8.72
N SER A 77 -14.25 -7.88 7.57
CA SER A 77 -15.15 -8.92 7.09
C SER A 77 -14.42 -10.13 6.48
N THR A 78 -13.10 -10.02 6.26
CA THR A 78 -12.27 -11.11 5.76
C THR A 78 -11.73 -11.96 6.91
N ARG A 79 -11.15 -13.13 6.60
CA ARG A 79 -10.43 -13.96 7.59
C ARG A 79 -8.98 -13.50 7.83
N SER A 80 -8.55 -12.42 7.19
CA SER A 80 -7.20 -11.86 7.32
C SER A 80 -7.17 -10.69 8.28
N HIS A 81 -6.06 -10.55 9.01
CA HIS A 81 -5.86 -9.38 9.87
C HIS A 81 -5.85 -8.08 9.03
N PRO A 82 -6.58 -7.02 9.42
CA PRO A 82 -6.66 -5.78 8.62
C PRO A 82 -5.30 -5.17 8.28
N HIS A 83 -4.35 -5.18 9.21
CA HIS A 83 -2.98 -4.69 8.96
C HIS A 83 -2.30 -5.40 7.79
N ARG A 84 -2.49 -6.72 7.63
CA ARG A 84 -1.92 -7.47 6.49
C ARG A 84 -2.44 -6.89 5.17
N LEU A 85 -3.75 -6.65 5.10
CA LEU A 85 -4.39 -6.12 3.90
C LEU A 85 -4.02 -4.64 3.64
N THR A 86 -3.80 -3.84 4.70
CA THR A 86 -3.25 -2.48 4.58
C THR A 86 -1.88 -2.51 3.93
N TYR A 87 -0.97 -3.38 4.38
CA TYR A 87 0.35 -3.52 3.77
C TYR A 87 0.29 -4.07 2.35
N CYS A 88 -0.58 -5.06 2.06
CA CYS A 88 -0.77 -5.53 0.68
C CYS A 88 -1.24 -4.38 -0.23
N THR A 89 -2.13 -3.53 0.26
CA THR A 89 -2.62 -2.35 -0.45
C THR A 89 -1.49 -1.37 -0.72
N ALA A 90 -0.67 -1.06 0.30
CA ALA A 90 0.54 -0.25 0.12
C ALA A 90 1.52 -0.88 -0.88
N GLY A 91 1.67 -2.20 -0.88
CA GLY A 91 2.49 -2.96 -1.82
C GLY A 91 2.03 -2.84 -3.28
N LEU A 92 0.72 -2.74 -3.52
CA LEU A 92 0.19 -2.40 -4.85
C LEU A 92 0.44 -0.94 -5.20
N MET A 93 0.24 -0.04 -4.23
CA MET A 93 0.27 1.39 -4.51
C MET A 93 1.69 1.92 -4.77
N PHE A 94 2.67 1.48 -3.99
CA PHE A 94 4.05 1.92 -4.15
C PHE A 94 4.79 1.07 -5.19
N ARG A 95 4.95 1.62 -6.40
CA ARG A 95 5.87 1.10 -7.40
C ARG A 95 7.32 1.31 -6.94
N ALA A 96 8.25 0.63 -7.61
CA ALA A 96 9.67 0.83 -7.35
C ALA A 96 10.09 2.30 -7.52
N THR A 97 9.45 3.01 -8.44
CA THR A 97 9.66 4.42 -8.79
C THR A 97 8.78 5.39 -8.00
N SER A 98 7.78 4.91 -7.26
CA SER A 98 6.90 5.79 -6.48
C SER A 98 7.72 6.47 -5.37
N PRO A 99 7.44 7.76 -5.09
CA PRO A 99 8.00 8.40 -3.91
C PRO A 99 7.57 7.61 -2.67
N LEU A 100 8.45 7.57 -1.69
CA LEU A 100 8.17 6.93 -0.42
C LEU A 100 7.15 7.80 0.33
N PRO A 101 6.13 7.21 0.95
CA PRO A 101 5.02 7.95 1.55
C PRO A 101 5.46 9.02 2.56
N TYR A 102 6.56 8.76 3.28
CA TYR A 102 7.09 9.65 4.32
C TYR A 102 8.52 10.13 4.00
N GLY A 103 8.93 10.05 2.73
CA GLY A 103 10.28 10.41 2.30
C GLY A 103 11.35 9.41 2.77
N GLY A 104 12.55 9.92 3.05
CA GLY A 104 13.72 9.10 3.38
C GLY A 104 14.48 8.58 2.16
N SER A 105 15.61 7.92 2.40
CA SER A 105 16.43 7.33 1.35
C SER A 105 15.89 5.96 0.94
N LYS A 106 16.33 5.41 -0.20
CA LYS A 106 15.95 4.03 -0.58
C LYS A 106 16.39 2.97 0.44
N GLN A 107 17.45 3.26 1.20
CA GLN A 107 18.01 2.33 2.21
C GLN A 107 17.36 2.53 3.59
N SER A 108 16.76 3.69 3.82
CA SER A 108 16.05 4.04 5.05
C SER A 108 14.80 4.83 4.66
N PRO A 109 13.76 4.14 4.14
CA PRO A 109 12.48 4.78 3.88
C PRO A 109 11.92 5.31 5.20
N GLY A 110 11.56 6.60 5.20
CA GLY A 110 11.45 7.46 6.39
C GLY A 110 10.30 7.11 7.33
N TYR A 111 10.40 5.98 8.02
CA TYR A 111 9.44 5.52 9.03
C TYR A 111 10.07 5.32 10.41
N SER A 112 11.40 5.35 10.53
CA SER A 112 12.07 5.09 11.81
C SER A 112 11.84 6.18 12.87
N GLU A 113 11.51 7.40 12.45
CA GLU A 113 11.35 8.56 13.36
C GLU A 113 9.89 8.80 13.80
N PHE A 114 8.90 8.27 13.09
CA PHE A 114 7.46 8.42 13.42
C PHE A 114 6.90 7.26 14.26
N LEU A 115 7.71 6.23 14.53
CA LEU A 115 7.41 5.13 15.44
C LEU A 115 7.56 5.58 16.91
N GLU A 116 6.91 6.67 17.30
CA GLU A 116 6.53 6.81 18.70
C GLU A 116 5.61 5.61 19.03
N SER A 117 5.99 4.88 20.08
CA SER A 117 5.55 3.57 20.63
C SER A 117 4.26 2.85 20.20
N ASP A 118 3.28 3.51 19.58
CA ASP A 118 1.91 3.01 19.48
C ASP A 118 1.55 2.40 18.12
N ASN A 119 2.54 2.33 17.20
CA ASN A 119 2.55 1.38 16.08
C ASN A 119 1.22 1.32 15.29
N SER A 120 0.59 2.47 15.08
CA SER A 120 -0.76 2.52 14.54
C SER A 120 -0.67 2.45 13.01
N ASN A 121 -0.89 1.25 12.47
CA ASN A 121 -1.06 1.03 11.02
C ASN A 121 -2.19 1.89 10.42
N ASN A 122 -3.00 2.51 11.27
CA ASN A 122 -3.98 3.52 10.91
C ASN A 122 -3.32 4.73 10.25
N GLN A 123 -2.12 5.16 10.68
CA GLN A 123 -1.41 6.28 10.05
C GLN A 123 -1.02 5.99 8.60
N LEU A 124 -0.59 4.76 8.29
CA LEU A 124 -0.32 4.36 6.91
C LEU A 124 -1.60 4.42 6.09
N LEU A 125 -2.71 3.88 6.60
CA LEU A 125 -3.97 3.88 5.89
C LEU A 125 -4.52 5.31 5.70
N GLU A 126 -4.41 6.17 6.70
CA GLU A 126 -4.73 7.60 6.62
C GLU A 126 -3.93 8.29 5.51
N PHE A 127 -2.62 8.02 5.43
CA PHE A 127 -1.79 8.54 4.35
C PHE A 127 -2.27 8.06 2.97
N LEU A 128 -2.57 6.76 2.84
CA LEU A 128 -3.02 6.20 1.56
C LEU A 128 -4.33 6.83 1.08
N VAL A 129 -5.20 7.26 1.99
CA VAL A 129 -6.49 7.93 1.65
C VAL A 129 -6.29 9.25 0.90
N HIS A 130 -5.11 9.87 0.94
CA HIS A 130 -4.81 11.02 0.09
C HIS A 130 -4.77 10.69 -1.42
N ALA A 131 -4.64 9.41 -1.79
CA ALA A 131 -4.59 8.94 -3.18
C ALA A 131 -5.85 8.14 -3.57
N LEU A 132 -7.02 8.72 -3.28
CA LEU A 132 -8.36 8.10 -3.36
C LEU A 132 -8.60 7.19 -4.57
N ASN A 133 -8.46 7.69 -5.80
CA ASN A 133 -8.76 6.92 -7.03
C ASN A 133 -7.96 5.61 -7.09
N PHE A 134 -6.67 5.71 -6.80
CA PHE A 134 -5.77 4.58 -6.89
C PHE A 134 -5.86 3.65 -5.67
N LEU A 135 -6.22 4.21 -4.51
CA LEU A 135 -6.50 3.43 -3.31
C LEU A 135 -7.71 2.52 -3.50
N VAL A 136 -8.80 3.03 -4.09
CA VAL A 136 -10.02 2.23 -4.32
C VAL A 136 -9.75 1.01 -5.19
N GLU A 137 -9.04 1.21 -6.30
CA GLU A 137 -8.63 0.10 -7.17
C GLU A 137 -7.74 -0.90 -6.42
N SER A 138 -6.76 -0.41 -5.66
CA SER A 138 -5.81 -1.25 -4.94
C SER A 138 -6.47 -2.09 -3.83
N VAL A 139 -7.36 -1.51 -3.03
CA VAL A 139 -8.09 -2.22 -1.98
C VAL A 139 -8.99 -3.29 -2.59
N ASN A 140 -9.76 -2.95 -3.63
CA ASN A 140 -10.64 -3.91 -4.29
C ASN A 140 -9.84 -5.08 -4.90
N LYS A 141 -8.66 -4.80 -5.46
CA LYS A 141 -7.76 -5.85 -5.94
C LYS A 141 -7.23 -6.74 -4.82
N VAL A 142 -6.85 -6.18 -3.66
CA VAL A 142 -6.43 -6.97 -2.49
C VAL A 142 -7.57 -7.83 -1.96
N LEU A 143 -8.78 -7.29 -1.88
CA LEU A 143 -9.97 -8.04 -1.47
C LEU A 143 -10.25 -9.20 -2.44
N ALA A 144 -10.14 -8.95 -3.75
CA ALA A 144 -10.30 -10.00 -4.76
C ALA A 144 -9.26 -11.12 -4.60
N LEU A 145 -7.97 -10.78 -4.44
CA LEU A 145 -6.89 -11.75 -4.18
C LEU A 145 -7.12 -12.56 -2.89
N GLN A 146 -7.64 -11.90 -1.85
CA GLN A 146 -7.96 -12.53 -0.57
C GLN A 146 -9.13 -13.51 -0.69
N VAL A 147 -10.14 -13.19 -1.50
CA VAL A 147 -11.29 -14.06 -1.77
C VAL A 147 -10.90 -15.24 -2.65
N SER A 148 -10.04 -15.03 -3.66
CA SER A 148 -9.54 -16.10 -4.54
C SER A 148 -8.49 -17.00 -3.89
N GLY A 149 -7.98 -16.64 -2.72
CA GLY A 149 -7.00 -17.45 -1.99
C GLY A 149 -5.58 -17.37 -2.55
N GLU A 150 -5.23 -16.28 -3.26
CA GLU A 150 -3.92 -16.05 -3.87
C GLU A 150 -2.87 -15.66 -2.82
N LYS A 151 -2.54 -16.63 -1.96
CA LYS A 151 -1.70 -16.43 -0.78
C LYS A 151 -0.31 -15.90 -1.15
N ASP A 152 0.35 -16.51 -2.13
CA ASP A 152 1.73 -16.17 -2.49
C ASP A 152 1.84 -14.74 -3.03
N VAL A 153 0.86 -14.33 -3.86
CA VAL A 153 0.76 -12.95 -4.35
C VAL A 153 0.54 -11.97 -3.20
N LEU A 154 -0.35 -12.31 -2.25
CA LEU A 154 -0.59 -11.47 -1.07
C LEU A 154 0.64 -11.38 -0.17
N ASP A 155 1.39 -12.46 0.00
CA ASP A 155 2.61 -12.47 0.82
C ASP A 155 3.72 -11.63 0.16
N GLU A 156 3.85 -11.69 -1.17
CA GLU A 156 4.75 -10.80 -1.92
C GLU A 156 4.35 -9.33 -1.73
N LEU A 157 3.06 -9.01 -1.89
CA LEU A 157 2.54 -7.65 -1.71
C LEU A 157 2.71 -7.15 -0.28
N LEU A 158 2.48 -8.01 0.72
CA LEU A 158 2.71 -7.72 2.12
C LEU A 158 4.17 -7.32 2.35
N MET A 159 5.12 -8.16 1.91
CA MET A 159 6.54 -7.91 2.06
C MET A 159 6.98 -6.62 1.36
N LYS A 160 6.48 -6.38 0.15
CA LYS A 160 6.72 -5.14 -0.58
C LYS A 160 6.16 -3.93 0.15
N GLY A 161 4.94 -4.03 0.66
CA GLY A 161 4.26 -3.00 1.44
C GLY A 161 5.05 -2.64 2.69
N MET A 162 5.41 -3.64 3.50
CA MET A 162 6.19 -3.45 4.73
C MET A 162 7.57 -2.83 4.47
N LYS A 163 8.26 -3.22 3.38
CA LYS A 163 9.53 -2.58 2.99
C LYS A 163 9.33 -1.13 2.58
N LYS A 164 8.30 -0.85 1.78
CA LYS A 164 8.04 0.49 1.23
C LYS A 164 7.50 1.47 2.27
N SER A 165 6.77 0.96 3.26
CA SER A 165 6.35 1.72 4.43
C SER A 165 7.43 1.79 5.49
N GLY A 166 8.64 1.23 5.29
CA GLY A 166 9.71 1.26 6.29
C GLY A 166 9.44 0.50 7.59
N GLN A 167 8.45 -0.39 7.60
CA GLN A 167 8.17 -1.27 8.74
C GLN A 167 9.26 -2.32 8.95
N ILE A 168 9.93 -2.71 7.86
CA ILE A 168 11.12 -3.55 7.90
C ILE A 168 12.26 -2.85 7.16
N PRO A 169 13.51 -2.98 7.66
CA PRO A 169 14.66 -2.38 7.01
C PRO A 169 14.81 -2.92 5.59
N TRP A 170 15.19 -2.03 4.67
CA TRP A 170 15.51 -2.43 3.30
C TRP A 170 16.87 -3.13 3.31
N PHE A 171 16.86 -4.45 3.42
CA PHE A 171 18.05 -5.22 3.10
C PHE A 171 18.29 -5.11 1.59
N GLY A 172 19.45 -4.57 1.21
CA GLY A 172 19.93 -4.65 -0.16
C GLY A 172 20.05 -6.11 -0.63
N PRO A 173 20.60 -6.37 -1.82
CA PRO A 173 20.92 -7.73 -2.21
C PRO A 173 21.73 -8.40 -1.09
N ALA A 174 21.19 -9.49 -0.52
CA ALA A 174 21.91 -10.25 0.47
C ALA A 174 23.13 -10.86 -0.23
N GLN A 175 24.33 -10.47 0.20
CA GLN A 175 25.54 -11.12 -0.29
C GLN A 175 25.56 -12.53 0.29
N ILE A 176 25.31 -13.52 -0.56
CA ILE A 176 25.46 -14.92 -0.18
C ILE A 176 26.97 -15.13 0.04
N PRO A 177 27.43 -15.52 1.24
CA PRO A 177 28.84 -15.82 1.47
C PRO A 177 29.34 -16.84 0.45
N ALA A 178 30.59 -16.70 -0.02
CA ALA A 178 31.16 -17.56 -1.06
C ALA A 178 31.16 -19.07 -0.72
N HIS A 179 31.05 -19.43 0.56
CA HIS A 179 30.94 -20.83 0.99
C HIS A 179 29.50 -21.36 0.98
N LEU A 180 28.49 -20.50 0.80
CA LEU A 180 27.08 -20.85 0.63
C LEU A 180 26.60 -20.63 -0.81
N THR A 181 27.46 -20.15 -1.70
CA THR A 181 27.12 -20.07 -3.13
C THR A 181 26.99 -21.48 -3.68
N HIS A 182 25.96 -21.70 -4.50
CA HIS A 182 25.73 -22.97 -5.20
C HIS A 182 27.01 -23.41 -5.91
N GLN A 183 27.62 -24.49 -5.43
CA GLN A 183 28.68 -25.16 -6.16
C GLN A 183 27.98 -26.02 -7.21
N PHE A 184 28.10 -25.62 -8.48
CA PHE A 184 27.71 -26.51 -9.57
C PHE A 184 28.65 -27.70 -9.52
N GLU A 185 28.18 -28.82 -8.99
CA GLU A 185 28.80 -30.12 -9.23
C GLU A 185 28.56 -30.43 -10.71
N GLU A 186 29.48 -29.95 -11.56
CA GLU A 186 29.70 -30.63 -12.83
C GLU A 186 30.15 -32.04 -12.47
N GLN A 187 29.26 -33.02 -12.64
CA GLN A 187 29.52 -34.43 -12.95
C GLN A 187 28.73 -35.43 -12.06
N GLU A 188 27.92 -36.22 -12.79
CA GLU A 188 27.14 -37.40 -12.43
C GLU A 188 25.78 -37.21 -11.75
N GLU A 189 24.78 -37.89 -12.31
CA GLU A 189 23.37 -37.98 -11.89
C GLU A 189 23.24 -38.65 -10.51
N GLY A 190 23.80 -38.03 -9.48
CA GLY A 190 23.61 -38.40 -8.09
C GLY A 190 22.27 -37.86 -7.61
N CYS A 191 21.19 -38.62 -7.82
CA CYS A 191 19.91 -38.30 -7.21
C CYS A 191 20.04 -38.23 -5.68
N VAL A 192 19.69 -37.09 -5.09
CA VAL A 192 19.60 -36.94 -3.64
C VAL A 192 18.33 -37.66 -3.17
N TYR A 193 18.49 -38.83 -2.56
CA TYR A 193 17.39 -39.52 -1.89
C TYR A 193 17.06 -38.77 -0.59
N PHE A 194 15.99 -37.99 -0.61
CA PHE A 194 15.39 -37.52 0.64
C PHE A 194 14.97 -38.75 1.44
N THR A 195 15.61 -38.96 2.59
CA THR A 195 15.14 -39.97 3.54
C THR A 195 13.74 -39.52 3.98
N PRO A 196 12.66 -40.26 3.68
CA PRO A 196 11.34 -39.86 4.12
C PRO A 196 11.38 -39.72 5.63
N ALA A 197 10.93 -38.57 6.15
CA ALA A 197 10.79 -38.38 7.57
C ALA A 197 10.02 -39.58 8.13
N ARG A 198 10.64 -40.31 9.07
CA ARG A 198 9.95 -41.39 9.78
C ARG A 198 8.74 -40.79 10.49
N LEU A 199 7.58 -40.87 9.85
CA LEU A 199 6.30 -40.72 10.53
C LEU A 199 6.21 -41.88 11.52
N SER A 200 6.77 -41.64 12.71
CA SER A 200 6.47 -42.38 13.93
C SER A 200 5.01 -42.07 14.27
N ILE A 201 4.08 -42.68 13.52
CA ILE A 201 2.71 -42.86 13.97
C ILE A 201 2.81 -43.85 15.13
N LYS A 202 3.05 -43.33 16.33
CA LYS A 202 2.71 -44.05 17.55
C LYS A 202 1.20 -44.19 17.51
N ARG A 203 0.74 -45.35 17.06
CA ARG A 203 -0.57 -45.92 17.36
C ARG A 203 -0.83 -45.69 18.85
N LEU A 204 -1.59 -44.66 19.17
CA LEU A 204 -2.26 -44.60 20.47
C LEU A 204 -3.31 -45.70 20.39
N LYS A 205 -3.01 -46.76 21.14
CA LYS A 205 -3.79 -47.98 21.24
C LYS A 205 -5.23 -47.63 21.62
N SER A 206 -6.14 -48.26 20.89
CA SER A 206 -7.51 -48.55 21.30
C SER A 206 -7.57 -48.97 22.76
N GLY A 207 -8.21 -48.15 23.59
CA GLY A 207 -8.76 -48.57 24.87
C GLY A 207 -10.25 -48.80 24.70
N THR A 208 -10.62 -50.03 24.34
CA THR A 208 -11.97 -50.55 24.55
C THR A 208 -11.96 -51.23 25.91
N VAL A 209 -12.69 -50.70 26.88
CA VAL A 209 -13.24 -51.48 27.98
C VAL A 209 -14.70 -51.07 28.10
N GLU A 210 -15.55 -52.03 27.77
CA GLU A 210 -16.99 -52.01 27.95
C GLU A 210 -17.37 -51.97 29.44
N ASP A 211 -18.61 -51.53 29.66
CA ASP A 211 -19.49 -51.81 30.78
C ASP A 211 -19.19 -51.17 32.15
N VAL A 212 -20.14 -50.35 32.63
CA VAL A 212 -21.09 -50.72 33.71
C VAL A 212 -22.25 -49.69 33.76
N ILE A 213 -23.41 -50.12 33.25
CA ILE A 213 -24.75 -50.19 33.90
C ILE A 213 -25.37 -48.93 34.55
N GLN A 214 -26.50 -48.53 33.93
CA GLN A 214 -27.82 -48.15 34.49
C GLN A 214 -27.92 -47.31 35.79
N SER A 215 -28.66 -46.20 35.70
CA SER A 215 -30.08 -46.09 36.16
C SER A 215 -30.43 -44.76 36.84
N ARG A 216 -31.70 -44.34 36.61
CA ARG A 216 -32.52 -43.35 37.35
C ARG A 216 -32.19 -41.88 37.06
N GLY A 217 -33.14 -40.99 36.79
CA GLY A 217 -34.59 -41.02 36.89
C GLY A 217 -35.08 -39.59 37.20
N SER A 218 -36.15 -39.17 36.51
CA SER A 218 -37.18 -38.21 36.94
C SER A 218 -36.77 -36.89 37.64
N ASN A 219 -36.96 -35.76 36.96
CA ASN A 219 -38.08 -34.82 37.16
C ASN A 219 -38.04 -33.69 36.11
#